data_AF-A0A3D1IGJ5-F1
#
_entry.id   AF-A0A3D1IGJ5-F1
#
_cell.length_a   1.000
_cell.length_b   1.000
_cell.length_c   1.000
_cell.angle_alpha   90.00
_cell.angle_beta   90.00
_cell.angle_gamma   90.00
#
_symmetry.space_group_name_H-M   'P 1'
#
loop_
_entity.id
_entity.type
_entity.pdbx_description
1 polymer ?
#
loop_
_entity_poly.entity_id
_entity_poly.type
_entity_poly.pdbx_seq_one_letter_code
_entity_poly.pdbx_strand_id
1 'polypeptide(L)'
;RLQAFDDRFGLDLRLEPGKPPTAHGDAGLSRKGAESGNASHYYSMTRMPTTGQLRLDGDRVDVTGTSWMDHEFGTTFLESGQVGWDWFSLQLDDGTDLMIYQFRRSNGQPDPFSSGTWVAGDGAVTPLAGDQVMLVPGRVWTSPSSDASYPVAWQLRVPSRHADLRVEALLDAQELDTANSTGVTYWEGAVTVSGRIGDGAVTGRGYLEMTGYSGRPMSEVFR
;
A
#
# COMPACT_ATOMS: atom_id res chain seq x y z
N ARG A 1 12.11 -6.98 15.79
CA ARG A 1 11.15 -8.01 16.28
C ARG A 1 9.80 -7.34 16.41
N LEU A 2 8.73 -7.98 15.94
CA LEU A 2 7.36 -7.50 16.04
C LEU A 2 6.58 -8.52 16.85
N GLN A 3 5.85 -8.05 17.86
CA GLN A 3 5.01 -8.89 18.70
C GLN A 3 3.66 -8.22 18.87
N ALA A 4 2.59 -8.94 18.61
CA ALA A 4 1.22 -8.52 18.89
C ALA A 4 0.39 -9.75 19.26
N PHE A 5 -0.45 -9.63 20.27
CA PHE A 5 -1.23 -10.75 20.79
C PHE A 5 -2.63 -10.29 21.15
N ASP A 6 -3.60 -11.12 20.78
CA ASP A 6 -4.98 -11.13 21.23
C ASP A 6 -5.31 -12.56 21.74
N ASP A 7 -6.52 -12.78 22.24
CA ASP A 7 -6.95 -14.05 22.80
C ASP A 7 -6.91 -15.20 21.78
N ARG A 8 -7.26 -14.91 20.53
CA ARG A 8 -7.37 -15.92 19.44
C ARG A 8 -6.23 -15.87 18.43
N PHE A 9 -5.58 -14.72 18.27
CA PHE A 9 -4.53 -14.51 17.27
C PHE A 9 -3.30 -13.90 17.90
N GLY A 10 -2.11 -14.30 17.44
CA GLY A 10 -0.88 -13.65 17.84
C GLY A 10 0.21 -13.79 16.80
N LEU A 11 1.17 -12.88 16.85
CA LEU A 11 2.36 -12.88 16.01
C LEU A 11 3.59 -12.59 16.88
N ASP A 12 4.65 -13.37 16.65
CA ASP A 12 5.98 -13.12 17.16
C ASP A 12 6.97 -13.33 16.02
N LEU A 13 7.37 -12.21 15.41
CA LEU A 13 8.08 -12.20 14.15
C LEU A 13 9.43 -11.50 14.30
N ARG A 14 10.45 -12.06 13.65
CA ARG A 14 11.74 -11.44 13.41
C ARG A 14 11.78 -11.00 11.95
N LEU A 15 11.91 -9.69 11.76
CA LEU A 15 11.97 -9.03 10.47
C LEU A 15 13.37 -8.41 10.35
N GLU A 16 14.15 -8.88 9.40
CA GLU A 16 15.49 -8.36 9.12
C GLU A 16 15.46 -7.47 7.88
N PRO A 17 16.27 -6.40 7.79
CA PRO A 17 16.38 -5.64 6.54
C PRO A 17 16.99 -6.50 5.43
N GLY A 18 16.24 -6.69 4.34
CA GLY A 18 16.71 -7.40 3.13
C GLY A 18 17.19 -6.47 2.02
N LYS A 19 16.86 -5.17 2.11
CA LYS A 19 17.33 -4.10 1.22
C LYS A 19 17.65 -2.84 2.02
N PRO A 20 18.45 -1.90 1.47
CA PRO A 20 18.63 -0.59 2.06
C PRO A 20 17.29 0.14 2.26
N PRO A 21 17.19 1.04 3.26
CA PRO A 21 16.01 1.90 3.40
C PRO A 21 15.76 2.72 2.13
N THR A 22 14.50 2.82 1.72
CA THR A 22 14.08 3.59 0.55
C THR A 22 13.45 4.89 1.02
N ALA A 23 14.08 6.02 0.70
CA ALA A 23 13.49 7.34 0.91
C ALA A 23 12.52 7.67 -0.24
N HIS A 24 11.29 8.06 0.08
CA HIS A 24 10.27 8.40 -0.92
C HIS A 24 10.26 9.89 -1.26
N GLY A 25 9.67 10.22 -2.41
CA GLY A 25 9.58 11.60 -2.88
C GLY A 25 10.97 12.20 -3.14
N ASP A 26 11.16 13.46 -2.73
CA ASP A 26 12.45 14.14 -2.84
C ASP A 26 13.30 13.89 -1.60
N ALA A 27 14.20 12.90 -1.67
CA ALA A 27 15.10 12.53 -0.59
C ALA A 27 14.40 12.27 0.77
N GLY A 28 13.20 11.69 0.74
CA GLY A 28 12.39 11.38 1.92
C GLY A 28 11.27 12.39 2.17
N LEU A 29 11.21 13.51 1.45
CA LEU A 29 10.11 14.46 1.52
C LEU A 29 9.04 14.12 0.47
N SER A 30 7.91 13.58 0.91
CA SER A 30 6.77 13.21 0.07
C SER A 30 5.66 14.25 0.16
N ARG A 31 5.42 15.00 -0.94
CA ARG A 31 4.36 16.02 -1.00
C ARG A 31 3.00 15.37 -1.18
N LYS A 32 2.01 15.84 -0.41
CA LYS A 32 0.65 15.28 -0.40
C LYS A 32 -0.42 16.25 -0.91
N GLY A 33 -0.03 17.50 -1.17
CA GLY A 33 -0.94 18.52 -1.62
C GLY A 33 -0.26 19.81 -2.08
N ALA A 34 -1.07 20.76 -2.55
CA ALA A 34 -0.64 22.04 -3.10
C ALA A 34 -0.16 23.01 -2.03
N GLU A 35 -0.73 22.94 -0.82
CA GLU A 35 -0.42 23.85 0.27
C GLU A 35 1.04 23.71 0.70
N SER A 36 1.67 24.85 1.00
CA SER A 36 3.04 24.86 1.48
C SER A 36 3.13 24.11 2.80
N GLY A 37 4.06 23.14 2.86
CA GLY A 37 4.23 22.30 4.04
C GLY A 37 3.31 21.08 4.09
N ASN A 38 2.42 20.89 3.11
CA ASN A 38 1.62 19.67 3.04
C ASN A 38 2.44 18.49 2.48
N ALA A 39 3.27 17.92 3.35
CA ALA A 39 4.21 16.86 3.04
C ALA A 39 4.50 16.01 4.29
N SER A 40 5.02 14.81 4.07
CA SER A 40 5.57 13.95 5.11
C SER A 40 7.03 13.64 4.86
N HIS A 41 7.75 13.33 5.93
CA HIS A 41 8.94 12.52 5.85
C HIS A 41 8.53 11.04 5.74
N TYR A 42 9.01 10.35 4.72
CA TYR A 42 8.53 9.02 4.38
C TYR A 42 9.65 8.14 3.84
N TYR A 43 9.86 6.99 4.48
CA TYR A 43 10.72 5.93 3.98
C TYR A 43 10.13 4.54 4.25
N SER A 44 10.59 3.55 3.49
CA SER A 44 10.28 2.13 3.72
C SER A 44 11.51 1.28 3.97
N MET A 45 11.29 0.14 4.63
CA MET A 45 12.08 -1.07 4.43
C MET A 45 11.30 -1.99 3.48
N THR A 46 11.63 -1.91 2.17
CA THR A 46 10.77 -2.50 1.12
C THR A 46 10.83 -4.01 1.05
N ARG A 47 11.87 -4.65 1.61
CA ARG A 47 11.98 -6.10 1.73
C ARG A 47 12.56 -6.48 3.06
N MET A 48 11.79 -7.19 3.86
CA MET A 48 12.24 -7.69 5.14
C MET A 48 12.03 -9.20 5.21
N PRO A 49 13.07 -10.05 5.05
CA PRO A 49 12.97 -11.47 5.34
C PRO A 49 12.43 -11.68 6.76
N THR A 50 11.33 -12.41 6.83
CA THR A 50 10.54 -12.60 8.03
C THR A 50 10.51 -14.07 8.41
N THR A 51 10.79 -14.35 9.67
CA THR A 51 10.65 -15.68 10.29
C THR A 51 9.98 -15.52 11.64
N GLY A 52 9.29 -16.54 12.12
CA GLY A 52 8.72 -16.51 13.47
C GLY A 52 7.53 -17.44 13.62
N GLN A 53 6.62 -17.08 14.52
CA GLN A 53 5.46 -17.88 14.86
C GLN A 53 4.18 -17.05 14.82
N LEU A 54 3.12 -17.66 14.26
CA LEU A 54 1.75 -17.25 14.48
C LEU A 54 1.14 -18.09 15.60
N ARG A 55 0.25 -17.48 16.39
CA ARG A 55 -0.62 -18.19 17.32
C ARG A 55 -2.04 -18.12 16.79
N LEU A 56 -2.70 -19.26 16.61
CA LEU A 56 -4.06 -19.39 16.10
C LEU A 56 -4.85 -20.29 17.05
N ASP A 57 -5.83 -19.74 17.77
CA ASP A 57 -6.69 -20.48 18.71
C ASP A 57 -5.92 -21.39 19.71
N GLY A 58 -4.71 -20.95 20.10
CA GLY A 58 -3.82 -21.68 21.02
C GLY A 58 -2.71 -22.47 20.33
N ASP A 59 -2.86 -22.82 19.05
CA ASP A 59 -1.83 -23.50 18.26
C ASP A 59 -0.73 -22.53 17.84
N ARG A 60 0.50 -23.05 17.71
CA ARG A 60 1.64 -22.30 17.18
C ARG A 60 2.02 -22.82 15.81
N VAL A 61 2.16 -21.90 14.86
CA VAL A 61 2.52 -22.20 13.48
C VAL A 61 3.80 -21.45 13.14
N ASP A 62 4.88 -22.17 12.86
CA ASP A 62 6.11 -21.58 12.34
C ASP A 62 5.87 -21.04 10.92
N VAL A 63 6.35 -19.83 10.67
CA VAL A 63 6.15 -19.13 9.39
C VAL A 63 7.44 -18.51 8.88
N THR A 64 7.52 -18.42 7.56
CA THR A 64 8.55 -17.68 6.83
C THR A 64 7.92 -16.86 5.72
N GLY A 65 8.51 -15.73 5.38
CA GLY A 65 8.05 -14.91 4.26
C GLY A 65 8.86 -13.63 4.11
N THR A 66 8.23 -12.63 3.50
CA THR A 66 8.77 -11.29 3.36
C THR A 66 7.74 -10.30 3.87
N SER A 67 8.20 -9.28 4.58
CA SER A 67 7.38 -8.16 5.04
C SER A 67 7.84 -6.85 4.41
N TRP A 68 6.99 -5.85 4.54
CA TRP A 68 7.24 -4.46 4.20
C TRP A 68 6.99 -3.61 5.45
N MET A 69 7.80 -2.56 5.66
CA MET A 69 7.53 -1.58 6.69
C MET A 69 7.58 -0.19 6.09
N ASP A 70 6.57 0.61 6.39
CA ASP A 70 6.53 2.04 6.14
C ASP A 70 6.66 2.83 7.43
N HIS A 71 7.39 3.94 7.33
CA HIS A 71 7.44 4.94 8.36
C HIS A 71 7.22 6.31 7.72
N GLU A 72 6.03 6.85 7.98
CA GLU A 72 5.63 8.18 7.54
C GLU A 72 5.36 9.06 8.77
N PHE A 73 5.92 10.26 8.78
CA PHE A 73 5.67 11.24 9.84
C PHE A 73 5.65 12.66 9.27
N GLY A 74 4.77 13.50 9.79
CA GLY A 74 4.56 14.86 9.32
C GLY A 74 3.54 15.59 10.17
N THR A 75 3.22 16.83 9.78
CA THR A 75 2.30 17.70 10.54
C THR A 75 0.99 17.98 9.82
N THR A 76 0.79 17.41 8.63
CA THR A 76 -0.40 17.63 7.80
C THR A 76 -0.98 16.31 7.32
N PHE A 77 -2.29 16.31 7.09
CA PHE A 77 -3.05 15.18 6.55
C PHE A 77 -3.50 15.49 5.11
N LEU A 78 -4.55 14.81 4.64
CA LEU A 78 -5.12 15.04 3.32
C LEU A 78 -5.69 16.46 3.19
N GLU A 79 -5.51 17.02 1.99
CA GLU A 79 -6.01 18.33 1.61
C GLU A 79 -7.53 18.30 1.34
N SER A 80 -8.16 19.47 1.36
CA SER A 80 -9.60 19.57 1.07
C SER A 80 -9.91 19.04 -0.34
N GLY A 81 -10.90 18.16 -0.45
CA GLY A 81 -11.31 17.56 -1.71
C GLY A 81 -10.67 16.21 -2.00
N GLN A 82 -9.66 15.78 -1.23
CA GLN A 82 -9.14 14.42 -1.22
C GLN A 82 -10.03 13.53 -0.33
N VAL A 83 -10.76 12.60 -0.95
CA VAL A 83 -11.76 11.77 -0.26
C VAL A 83 -11.17 10.52 0.39
N GLY A 84 -10.01 10.06 -0.07
CA GLY A 84 -9.32 8.87 0.41
C GLY A 84 -8.12 8.55 -0.48
N TRP A 85 -7.49 7.40 -0.24
CA TRP A 85 -6.37 6.94 -1.04
C TRP A 85 -6.45 5.46 -1.39
N ASP A 86 -5.71 5.10 -2.44
CA ASP A 86 -5.35 3.72 -2.80
C ASP A 86 -3.83 3.63 -2.69
N TRP A 87 -3.30 2.79 -1.80
CA TRP A 87 -1.87 2.61 -1.56
C TRP A 87 -1.47 1.16 -1.84
N PHE A 88 -0.33 0.99 -2.50
CA PHE A 88 0.20 -0.30 -2.94
C PHE A 88 1.64 -0.44 -2.49
N SER A 89 1.98 -1.56 -1.84
CA SER A 89 3.36 -2.06 -1.73
C SER A 89 3.49 -3.37 -2.46
N LEU A 90 4.33 -3.44 -3.48
CA LEU A 90 4.48 -4.61 -4.33
C LEU A 90 5.93 -5.07 -4.33
N GLN A 91 6.14 -6.37 -4.11
CA GLN A 91 7.45 -7.04 -4.12
C GLN A 91 7.43 -8.09 -5.24
N LEU A 92 8.18 -7.85 -6.31
CA LEU A 92 8.26 -8.73 -7.48
C LEU A 92 9.38 -9.78 -7.35
N ASP A 93 9.30 -10.85 -8.11
CA ASP A 93 10.25 -11.97 -8.09
C ASP A 93 11.61 -11.65 -8.72
N ASP A 94 11.65 -10.69 -9.66
CA ASP A 94 12.89 -10.12 -10.22
C ASP A 94 13.66 -9.22 -9.23
N GLY A 95 13.10 -9.04 -8.03
CA GLY A 95 13.65 -8.20 -6.98
C GLY A 95 13.17 -6.75 -7.05
N THR A 96 12.43 -6.32 -8.06
CA THR A 96 11.84 -4.98 -8.13
C THR A 96 10.79 -4.79 -7.03
N ASP A 97 10.76 -3.59 -6.42
CA ASP A 97 9.71 -3.19 -5.48
C ASP A 97 9.03 -1.91 -5.96
N LEU A 98 7.73 -1.79 -5.71
CA LEU A 98 6.96 -0.58 -5.98
C LEU A 98 6.21 -0.15 -4.72
N MET A 99 6.30 1.14 -4.39
CA MET A 99 5.35 1.82 -3.52
C MET A 99 4.58 2.81 -4.37
N ILE A 100 3.26 2.72 -4.46
CA ILE A 100 2.42 3.66 -5.21
C ILE A 100 1.31 4.13 -4.28
N TYR A 101 0.98 5.41 -4.31
CA TYR A 101 -0.26 5.89 -3.74
C TYR A 101 -0.99 6.83 -4.70
N GLN A 102 -2.31 6.71 -4.71
CA GLN A 102 -3.21 7.60 -5.43
C GLN A 102 -4.19 8.21 -4.46
N PHE A 103 -4.15 9.53 -4.31
CA PHE A 103 -5.26 10.22 -3.65
C PHE A 103 -6.42 10.35 -4.63
N ARG A 104 -7.63 10.11 -4.15
CA ARG A 104 -8.84 10.24 -4.94
C ARG A 104 -9.52 11.54 -4.61
N ARG A 105 -9.96 12.26 -5.64
CA ARG A 105 -10.80 13.44 -5.50
C ARG A 105 -12.27 13.05 -5.44
N SER A 106 -13.11 13.94 -4.91
CA SER A 106 -14.57 13.72 -4.83
C SER A 106 -15.26 13.53 -6.19
N ASN A 107 -14.64 13.98 -7.28
CA ASN A 107 -15.11 13.74 -8.64
C ASN A 107 -14.63 12.40 -9.24
N GLY A 108 -13.98 11.55 -8.44
CA GLY A 108 -13.47 10.24 -8.85
C GLY A 108 -12.15 10.27 -9.62
N GLN A 109 -11.57 11.45 -9.88
CA GLN A 109 -10.28 11.58 -10.57
C GLN A 109 -9.10 11.40 -9.59
N PRO A 110 -7.94 10.92 -10.08
CA PRO A 110 -6.72 10.94 -9.29
C PRO A 110 -6.30 12.39 -8.99
N ASP A 111 -5.77 12.61 -7.80
CA ASP A 111 -5.18 13.88 -7.42
C ASP A 111 -3.74 14.01 -8.00
N PRO A 112 -3.30 15.20 -8.45
CA PRO A 112 -1.95 15.44 -8.97
C PRO A 112 -0.82 15.19 -7.96
N PHE A 113 -1.11 15.16 -6.66
CA PHE A 113 -0.12 14.84 -5.63
C PHE A 113 -0.03 13.35 -5.31
N SER A 114 -0.71 12.51 -6.09
CA SER A 114 -0.44 11.08 -6.19
C SER A 114 1.00 10.85 -6.66
N SER A 115 1.63 9.78 -6.20
CA SER A 115 3.05 9.53 -6.47
C SER A 115 3.38 8.06 -6.27
N GLY A 116 4.62 7.71 -6.56
CA GLY A 116 5.16 6.40 -6.25
C GLY A 116 6.67 6.39 -6.21
N THR A 117 7.21 5.21 -6.02
CA THR A 117 8.63 4.94 -5.98
C THR A 117 8.89 3.58 -6.56
N TRP A 118 9.76 3.56 -7.58
CA TRP A 118 10.31 2.34 -8.15
C TRP A 118 11.64 2.03 -7.47
N VAL A 119 11.80 0.83 -6.93
CA VAL A 119 13.07 0.37 -6.35
C VAL A 119 13.53 -0.84 -7.15
N ALA A 120 14.63 -0.68 -7.89
CA ALA A 120 15.19 -1.77 -8.67
C ALA A 120 15.74 -2.90 -7.76
N GLY A 121 16.02 -4.06 -8.36
CA GLY A 121 16.57 -5.22 -7.65
C GLY A 121 17.89 -4.92 -6.94
N ASP A 122 18.71 -4.02 -7.49
CA ASP A 122 19.97 -3.54 -6.91
C ASP A 122 19.79 -2.47 -5.81
N GLY A 123 18.55 -2.04 -5.55
CA GLY A 123 18.22 -1.01 -4.58
C GLY A 123 18.21 0.42 -5.15
N ALA A 124 18.43 0.61 -6.45
CA ALA A 124 18.34 1.94 -7.05
C ALA A 124 16.90 2.48 -6.95
N VAL A 125 16.75 3.64 -6.32
CA VAL A 125 15.46 4.29 -6.06
C VAL A 125 15.18 5.30 -7.17
N THR A 126 13.97 5.27 -7.73
CA THR A 126 13.48 6.29 -8.65
C THR A 126 12.08 6.75 -8.24
N PRO A 127 11.89 8.03 -7.90
CA PRO A 127 10.56 8.60 -7.71
C PRO A 127 9.72 8.49 -8.98
N LEU A 128 8.42 8.27 -8.82
CA LEU A 128 7.45 8.27 -9.90
C LEU A 128 6.44 9.38 -9.63
N ALA A 129 6.30 10.33 -10.53
CA ALA A 129 5.21 11.31 -10.47
C ALA A 129 3.86 10.62 -10.78
N GLY A 130 2.75 11.18 -10.28
CA GLY A 130 1.43 10.60 -10.45
C GLY A 130 1.02 10.37 -11.91
N ASP A 131 1.45 11.22 -12.84
CA ASP A 131 1.18 11.08 -14.28
C ASP A 131 2.03 9.99 -14.97
N GLN A 132 3.05 9.47 -14.29
CA GLN A 132 3.88 8.35 -14.76
C GLN A 132 3.30 6.98 -14.38
N VAL A 133 2.26 6.95 -13.53
CA VAL A 133 1.63 5.74 -13.03
C VAL A 133 0.17 5.74 -13.45
N MET A 134 -0.25 4.67 -14.12
CA MET A 134 -1.64 4.49 -14.50
C MET A 134 -2.24 3.36 -13.67
N LEU A 135 -3.28 3.67 -12.91
CA LEU A 135 -4.07 2.71 -12.15
C LEU A 135 -5.46 2.61 -12.78
N VAL A 136 -5.81 1.43 -13.29
CA VAL A 136 -7.13 1.17 -13.85
C VAL A 136 -7.85 0.16 -12.95
N PRO A 137 -8.93 0.56 -12.25
CA PRO A 137 -9.69 -0.35 -11.42
C PRO A 137 -10.41 -1.39 -12.30
N GLY A 138 -10.43 -2.63 -11.83
CA GLY A 138 -11.06 -3.76 -12.50
C GLY A 138 -12.25 -4.28 -11.69
N ARG A 139 -12.14 -5.54 -11.25
CA ARG A 139 -13.17 -6.22 -10.46
C ARG A 139 -13.43 -5.50 -9.13
N VAL A 140 -14.70 -5.38 -8.77
CA VAL A 140 -15.16 -4.74 -7.54
C VAL A 140 -15.74 -5.79 -6.60
N TRP A 141 -15.44 -5.65 -5.32
CA TRP A 141 -16.11 -6.35 -4.23
C TRP A 141 -16.87 -5.32 -3.38
N THR A 142 -18.12 -5.63 -3.06
CA THR A 142 -18.95 -4.79 -2.18
C THR A 142 -19.02 -5.42 -0.80
N SER A 143 -18.67 -4.65 0.21
CA SER A 143 -18.73 -5.09 1.60
C SER A 143 -20.19 -5.25 2.04
N PRO A 144 -20.57 -6.40 2.60
CA PRO A 144 -21.90 -6.58 3.20
C PRO A 144 -22.03 -5.86 4.56
N SER A 145 -20.94 -5.41 5.18
CA SER A 145 -20.95 -4.71 6.47
C SER A 145 -21.11 -3.20 6.33
N SER A 146 -20.48 -2.61 5.32
CA SER A 146 -20.39 -1.15 5.16
C SER A 146 -21.05 -0.60 3.89
N ASP A 147 -21.54 -1.48 3.01
CA ASP A 147 -22.00 -1.20 1.64
C ASP A 147 -20.94 -0.56 0.72
N ALA A 148 -19.70 -0.41 1.18
CA ALA A 148 -18.62 0.16 0.39
C ALA A 148 -18.18 -0.77 -0.73
N SER A 149 -17.86 -0.20 -1.89
CA SER A 149 -17.47 -0.93 -3.09
C SER A 149 -16.01 -0.69 -3.42
N TYR A 150 -15.19 -1.72 -3.24
CA TYR A 150 -13.73 -1.67 -3.37
C TYR A 150 -13.28 -2.31 -4.69
N PRO A 151 -12.48 -1.62 -5.51
CA PRO A 151 -11.77 -2.26 -6.61
C PRO A 151 -10.68 -3.20 -6.04
N VAL A 152 -10.95 -4.50 -6.07
CA VAL A 152 -10.05 -5.55 -5.54
C VAL A 152 -9.15 -6.16 -6.63
N ALA A 153 -9.24 -5.64 -7.85
CA ALA A 153 -8.30 -5.93 -8.93
C ALA A 153 -7.95 -4.64 -9.66
N TRP A 154 -6.69 -4.49 -10.05
CA TRP A 154 -6.15 -3.31 -10.70
C TRP A 154 -5.20 -3.67 -11.83
N GLN A 155 -5.24 -2.90 -12.90
CA GLN A 155 -4.13 -2.82 -13.85
C GLN A 155 -3.24 -1.64 -13.45
N LEU A 156 -1.98 -1.91 -13.15
CA LEU A 156 -0.95 -0.93 -12.83
C LEU A 156 0.05 -0.87 -13.98
N ARG A 157 0.25 0.32 -14.54
CA ARG A 157 1.25 0.56 -15.59
C ARG A 157 2.22 1.67 -15.21
N VAL A 158 3.48 1.44 -15.53
CA VAL A 158 4.54 2.47 -15.50
C VAL A 158 5.20 2.48 -16.88
N PRO A 159 4.69 3.28 -17.84
CA PRO A 159 5.14 3.23 -19.24
C PRO A 159 6.64 3.46 -19.42
N SER A 160 7.23 4.37 -18.63
CA SER A 160 8.67 4.68 -18.65
C SER A 160 9.56 3.50 -18.22
N ARG A 161 8.96 2.48 -17.59
CA ARG A 161 9.63 1.23 -17.15
C ARG A 161 9.17 0.03 -17.96
N HIS A 162 8.33 0.22 -18.97
CA HIS A 162 7.68 -0.86 -19.71
C HIS A 162 7.01 -1.90 -18.79
N ALA A 163 6.46 -1.44 -17.67
CA ALA A 163 5.80 -2.28 -16.68
C ALA A 163 4.29 -2.30 -16.94
N ASP A 164 3.73 -3.50 -17.07
CA ASP A 164 2.29 -3.75 -17.15
C ASP A 164 1.94 -4.89 -16.20
N LEU A 165 1.36 -4.54 -15.04
CA LEU A 165 1.16 -5.41 -13.90
C LEU A 165 -0.32 -5.50 -13.56
N ARG A 166 -0.81 -6.73 -13.40
CA ARG A 166 -2.11 -7.05 -12.84
C ARG A 166 -1.94 -7.31 -11.35
N VAL A 167 -2.66 -6.55 -10.53
CA VAL A 167 -2.66 -6.67 -9.06
C VAL A 167 -4.05 -7.15 -8.63
N GLU A 168 -4.10 -8.26 -7.91
CA GLU A 168 -5.37 -8.88 -7.48
C GLU A 168 -5.35 -9.24 -6.01
N ALA A 169 -6.43 -8.91 -5.30
CA ALA A 169 -6.64 -9.34 -3.93
C ALA A 169 -6.59 -10.87 -3.82
N LEU A 170 -5.84 -11.35 -2.83
CA LEU A 170 -5.78 -12.78 -2.52
C LEU A 170 -7.13 -13.29 -1.98
N LEU A 171 -7.81 -12.44 -1.21
CA LEU A 171 -9.18 -12.62 -0.72
C LEU A 171 -9.94 -11.31 -0.91
N ASP A 172 -11.22 -11.40 -1.24
CA ASP A 172 -12.04 -10.21 -1.47
C ASP A 172 -12.38 -9.46 -0.18
N ALA A 173 -12.80 -10.21 0.83
CA ALA A 173 -13.30 -9.68 2.10
C ALA A 173 -12.15 -9.40 3.07
N GLN A 174 -11.38 -8.34 2.79
CA GLN A 174 -10.29 -7.84 3.63
C GLN A 174 -10.60 -6.42 4.16
N GLU A 175 -11.89 -6.09 4.34
CA GLU A 175 -12.31 -4.85 5.02
C GLU A 175 -12.00 -4.91 6.52
N LEU A 176 -11.40 -3.85 7.04
CA LEU A 176 -11.14 -3.63 8.44
C LEU A 176 -12.01 -2.48 8.95
N ASP A 177 -13.02 -2.82 9.75
CA ASP A 177 -13.81 -1.84 10.50
C ASP A 177 -13.07 -1.45 11.80
N THR A 178 -12.71 -0.17 11.90
CA THR A 178 -12.06 0.40 13.09
C THR A 178 -12.94 1.37 13.86
N ALA A 179 -14.27 1.24 13.79
CA ALA A 179 -15.23 2.10 14.49
C ALA A 179 -14.92 2.28 16.00
N ASN A 180 -14.36 1.26 16.65
CA ASN A 180 -14.00 1.29 18.07
C ASN A 180 -12.59 1.84 18.37
N SER A 181 -11.85 2.32 17.37
CA SER A 181 -10.53 2.94 17.55
C SER A 181 -10.38 4.22 16.74
N THR A 182 -9.98 4.14 15.47
CA THR A 182 -9.71 5.33 14.64
C THR A 182 -10.95 5.87 13.94
N GLY A 183 -12.02 5.07 13.84
CA GLY A 183 -13.25 5.44 13.16
C GLY A 183 -13.15 5.45 11.63
N VAL A 184 -12.06 4.90 11.08
CA VAL A 184 -11.82 4.82 9.64
C VAL A 184 -12.04 3.39 9.16
N THR A 185 -12.87 3.20 8.15
CA THR A 185 -13.01 1.90 7.50
C THR A 185 -11.96 1.78 6.41
N TYR A 186 -11.10 0.77 6.54
CA TYR A 186 -10.07 0.45 5.56
C TYR A 186 -10.45 -0.82 4.81
N TRP A 187 -9.96 -0.96 3.58
CA TRP A 187 -9.72 -2.28 3.02
C TRP A 187 -8.21 -2.52 3.05
N GLU A 188 -7.78 -3.57 3.75
CA GLU A 188 -6.38 -3.85 4.09
C GLU A 188 -6.04 -5.26 3.69
N GLY A 189 -5.55 -5.44 2.46
CA GLY A 189 -5.52 -6.76 1.88
C GLY A 189 -4.22 -7.17 1.22
N ALA A 190 -3.85 -8.42 1.47
CA ALA A 190 -2.80 -9.09 0.72
C ALA A 190 -3.21 -9.20 -0.77
N VAL A 191 -2.28 -8.88 -1.65
CA VAL A 191 -2.45 -8.97 -3.10
C VAL A 191 -1.38 -9.86 -3.74
N THR A 192 -1.72 -10.40 -4.90
CA THR A 192 -0.78 -11.06 -5.81
C THR A 192 -0.57 -10.18 -7.03
N VAL A 193 0.61 -10.30 -7.63
CA VAL A 193 1.00 -9.56 -8.83
C VAL A 193 1.40 -10.53 -9.92
N SER A 194 0.96 -10.26 -11.15
CA SER A 194 1.44 -10.94 -12.34
C SER A 194 1.55 -9.94 -13.49
N GLY A 195 2.47 -10.14 -14.42
CA GLY A 195 2.57 -9.25 -15.57
C GLY A 195 3.95 -9.29 -16.21
N ARG A 196 4.39 -8.14 -16.71
CA ARG A 196 5.69 -8.01 -17.36
C ARG A 196 6.37 -6.69 -17.06
N ILE A 197 7.71 -6.71 -17.09
CA ILE A 197 8.58 -5.55 -17.11
C ILE A 197 9.51 -5.71 -18.32
N GLY A 198 9.42 -4.78 -19.27
CA GLY A 198 10.06 -4.93 -20.57
C GLY A 198 9.56 -6.21 -21.26
N ASP A 199 10.48 -7.12 -21.56
CA ASP A 199 10.14 -8.43 -22.14
C ASP A 199 10.06 -9.59 -21.13
N GLY A 200 10.42 -9.35 -19.87
CA GLY A 200 10.40 -10.36 -18.82
C GLY A 200 9.03 -10.49 -18.16
N ALA A 201 8.54 -11.72 -18.01
CA ALA A 201 7.40 -12.00 -17.14
C ALA A 201 7.84 -11.88 -15.68
N VAL A 202 6.97 -11.29 -14.86
CA VAL A 202 7.20 -11.14 -13.42
C VAL A 202 5.96 -11.56 -12.64
N THR A 203 6.20 -12.12 -11.46
CA THR A 203 5.18 -12.39 -10.45
C THR A 203 5.55 -11.71 -9.15
N GLY A 204 4.59 -11.55 -8.24
CA GLY A 204 4.88 -10.90 -6.98
C GLY A 204 3.76 -11.02 -5.98
N ARG A 205 4.00 -10.42 -4.82
CA ARG A 205 3.04 -10.29 -3.73
C ARG A 205 3.14 -8.89 -3.17
N GLY A 206 2.13 -8.50 -2.42
CA GLY A 206 2.11 -7.17 -1.85
C GLY A 206 0.94 -6.93 -0.93
N TYR A 207 0.70 -5.66 -0.69
CA TYR A 207 -0.43 -5.15 0.06
C TYR A 207 -1.11 -4.03 -0.72
N LEU A 208 -2.43 -3.96 -0.60
CA LEU A 208 -3.26 -2.85 -1.05
C LEU A 208 -4.06 -2.34 0.13
N GLU A 209 -3.91 -1.05 0.41
CA GLU A 209 -4.70 -0.31 1.38
C GLU A 209 -5.62 0.66 0.63
N MET A 210 -6.91 0.68 1.00
CA MET A 210 -7.87 1.62 0.43
C MET A 210 -8.72 2.26 1.53
N THR A 211 -8.80 3.59 1.54
CA THR A 211 -9.62 4.36 2.50
C THR A 211 -10.61 5.25 1.78
N GLY A 212 -11.65 5.75 2.45
CA GLY A 212 -12.59 6.71 1.85
C GLY A 212 -13.53 6.13 0.80
N TYR A 213 -13.77 4.81 0.83
CA TYR A 213 -14.84 4.13 0.09
C TYR A 213 -16.12 3.96 0.92
N SER A 214 -16.02 4.15 2.24
CA SER A 214 -17.12 4.24 3.19
C SER A 214 -16.97 5.49 4.04
N GLY A 215 -18.05 5.89 4.71
CA GLY A 215 -18.01 6.97 5.71
C GLY A 215 -17.77 8.37 5.13
N ARG A 216 -17.14 9.23 5.93
CA ARG A 216 -16.85 10.62 5.57
C ARG A 216 -15.54 10.73 4.77
N PRO A 217 -15.38 11.78 3.93
CA PRO A 217 -14.11 12.05 3.26
C PRO A 217 -12.93 12.07 4.25
N MET A 218 -11.84 11.42 3.90
CA MET A 218 -10.65 11.34 4.76
C MET A 218 -10.06 12.71 5.09
N SER A 219 -10.22 13.71 4.21
CA SER A 219 -9.85 15.11 4.49
C SER A 219 -10.63 15.78 5.64
N GLU A 220 -11.75 15.19 6.07
CA GLU A 220 -12.60 15.68 7.16
C GLU A 220 -12.43 14.88 8.46
N VAL A 221 -11.88 13.66 8.39
CA VAL A 221 -11.72 12.78 9.55
C VAL A 221 -10.58 13.26 10.46
N PHE A 222 -9.51 13.79 9.89
CA PHE A 222 -8.30 14.20 10.60
C PHE A 222 -8.20 15.71 10.85
N ARG A 223 -9.33 16.41 10.86
CA ARG A 223 -9.42 17.85 11.20
C ARG A 223 -9.88 18.08 12.63
#